data_AF-A0A5E6NBL0-F1
#
_entry.id   AF-A0A5E6NBL0-F1
#
_cell.length_a   1.000
_cell.length_b   1.000
_cell.length_c   1.000
_cell.angle_alpha   90.00
_cell.angle_beta   90.00
_cell.angle_gamma   90.00
#
_symmetry.space_group_name_H-M   'P 1'
#
loop_
_entity.id
_entity.type
_entity.pdbx_description
1 polymer ?
#
loop_
_entity_poly.entity_id
_entity_poly.type
_entity_poly.pdbx_seq_one_letter_code
_entity_poly.pdbx_strand_id
1 'polypeptide(L)'
;MFVAYHIEAQTPKEVRYSIFNRINTGGLSLKPQEIRQALNQRGGGVRFLKNMVEQDSFKEVVGISNKRMAGQELVLRFMAFKTLDEDEFKTMNRFLDLAMEEIDTKSPEERSILQDKLIKVLEFSNQVLGEEHKFSRSIAADNVGKKRVNLSLFDVLTVCFDEISDKNLFLENKDFFIEELKAMLLDESSDFFISITKGTSGKWAKDTRFREMRSLIQKTLEYQNAN
;
A
#
# COMPACT_ATOMS: atom_id res chain seq x y z
N MET A 1 -33.11 -6.45 24.00
CA MET A 1 -32.06 -6.46 25.06
C MET A 1 -30.72 -6.49 24.36
N PHE A 2 -29.89 -5.48 24.52
CA PHE A 2 -28.52 -5.47 23.98
C PHE A 2 -27.57 -5.94 25.08
N VAL A 3 -26.75 -6.93 24.78
CA VAL A 3 -25.66 -7.36 25.65
C VAL A 3 -24.42 -6.59 25.24
N ALA A 4 -23.89 -5.76 26.12
CA ALA A 4 -22.65 -5.03 25.91
C ALA A 4 -21.51 -5.72 26.66
N TYR A 5 -20.46 -6.11 25.94
CA TYR A 5 -19.25 -6.67 26.53
C TYR A 5 -18.23 -5.54 26.72
N HIS A 6 -17.84 -5.28 27.96
CA HIS A 6 -16.78 -4.31 28.27
C HIS A 6 -15.42 -5.02 28.27
N ILE A 7 -14.44 -4.42 27.60
CA ILE A 7 -13.06 -4.90 27.58
C ILE A 7 -12.22 -3.90 28.39
N GLU A 8 -11.63 -4.36 29.49
CA GLU A 8 -10.82 -3.52 30.35
C GLU A 8 -9.57 -3.01 29.63
N ALA A 9 -9.17 -1.75 29.91
CA ALA A 9 -8.02 -1.12 29.27
C ALA A 9 -6.70 -1.88 29.47
N GLN A 10 -6.57 -2.60 30.60
CA GLN A 10 -5.41 -3.44 30.95
C GLN A 10 -5.35 -4.77 30.20
N THR A 11 -6.40 -5.14 29.46
CA THR A 11 -6.39 -6.36 28.65
C THR A 11 -5.27 -6.29 27.62
N PRO A 12 -4.38 -7.31 27.53
CA PRO A 12 -3.32 -7.33 26.53
C PRO A 12 -3.87 -7.14 25.11
N LYS A 13 -3.15 -6.38 24.27
CA LYS A 13 -3.60 -6.00 22.92
C LYS A 13 -3.95 -7.21 22.06
N GLU A 14 -3.18 -8.29 22.16
CA GLU A 14 -3.42 -9.57 21.47
C GLU A 14 -4.74 -10.23 21.89
N VAL A 15 -5.06 -10.19 23.18
CA VAL A 15 -6.32 -10.73 23.72
C VAL A 15 -7.49 -9.91 23.19
N ARG A 16 -7.37 -8.57 23.19
CA ARG A 16 -8.41 -7.68 22.60
C ARG A 16 -8.60 -7.96 21.12
N TYR A 17 -7.52 -8.13 20.35
CA TYR A 17 -7.57 -8.48 18.93
C TYR A 17 -8.27 -9.83 18.69
N SER A 18 -7.94 -10.85 19.50
CA SER A 18 -8.58 -12.17 19.44
C SER A 18 -10.08 -12.09 19.75
N ILE A 19 -10.47 -11.30 20.75
CA ILE A 19 -11.87 -11.04 21.08
C ILE A 19 -12.60 -10.40 19.89
N PHE A 20 -12.04 -9.36 19.26
CA PHE A 20 -12.64 -8.76 18.06
C PHE A 20 -12.85 -9.78 16.94
N ASN A 21 -11.86 -10.64 16.66
CA ASN A 21 -12.00 -11.68 15.64
C ASN A 21 -13.05 -12.75 15.97
N ARG A 22 -13.25 -13.07 17.26
CA ARG A 22 -14.23 -14.08 17.71
C ARG A 22 -15.65 -13.53 17.75
N ILE A 23 -15.82 -12.28 18.18
CA ILE A 23 -17.12 -11.58 18.25
C ILE A 23 -17.63 -11.20 16.85
N ASN A 24 -16.82 -11.30 15.80
CA ASN A 24 -17.21 -11.08 14.40
C ASN A 24 -18.27 -12.08 13.85
N THR A 25 -19.08 -12.70 14.70
CA THR A 25 -20.21 -13.57 14.36
C THR A 25 -21.53 -12.88 14.72
N GLY A 26 -22.44 -12.73 13.73
CA GLY A 26 -23.79 -12.19 13.92
C GLY A 26 -24.01 -10.71 13.56
N GLY A 27 -22.95 -9.94 13.24
CA GLY A 27 -23.02 -8.53 12.82
C GLY A 27 -22.01 -8.18 11.71
N LEU A 28 -21.86 -6.88 11.38
CA LEU A 28 -20.83 -6.44 10.41
C LEU A 28 -19.42 -6.68 10.99
N SER A 29 -18.77 -7.75 10.53
CA SER A 29 -17.42 -8.14 10.95
C SER A 29 -16.42 -7.04 10.66
N LEU A 30 -15.65 -6.58 11.65
CA LEU A 30 -14.61 -5.56 11.51
C LEU A 30 -13.46 -6.06 10.64
N LYS A 31 -12.96 -5.21 9.74
CA LYS A 31 -11.74 -5.48 8.97
C LYS A 31 -10.51 -5.36 9.87
N PRO A 32 -9.39 -6.02 9.53
CA PRO A 32 -8.13 -5.89 10.26
C PRO A 32 -7.72 -4.43 10.51
N GLN A 33 -7.87 -3.54 9.51
CA GLN A 33 -7.55 -2.12 9.68
C GLN A 33 -8.46 -1.40 10.69
N GLU A 34 -9.75 -1.75 10.75
CA GLU A 34 -10.68 -1.18 11.74
C GLU A 34 -10.33 -1.64 13.16
N ILE A 35 -9.87 -2.89 13.31
CA ILE A 35 -9.38 -3.41 14.59
C ILE A 35 -8.07 -2.69 14.99
N ARG A 36 -7.11 -2.51 14.05
CA ARG A 36 -5.89 -1.74 14.30
C ARG A 36 -6.20 -0.32 14.78
N GLN A 37 -7.11 0.36 14.10
CA GLN A 37 -7.57 1.68 14.51
C GLN A 37 -8.10 1.66 15.95
N ALA A 38 -8.98 0.71 16.28
CA ALA A 38 -9.59 0.61 17.61
C ALA A 38 -8.57 0.33 18.72
N LEU A 39 -7.54 -0.48 18.43
CA LEU A 39 -6.52 -0.84 19.42
C LEU A 39 -5.46 0.25 19.63
N ASN A 40 -5.22 1.13 18.65
CA ASN A 40 -4.14 2.12 18.68
C ASN A 40 -4.65 3.57 18.80
N GLN A 41 -5.89 3.79 19.27
CA GLN A 41 -6.49 5.13 19.35
C GLN A 41 -5.71 6.16 20.17
N ARG A 42 -4.89 5.71 21.13
CA ARG A 42 -4.05 6.59 21.98
C ARG A 42 -2.74 7.00 21.28
N GLY A 43 -2.34 6.27 20.24
CA GLY A 43 -1.13 6.51 19.48
C GLY A 43 -1.26 7.65 18.46
N GLY A 44 -0.12 8.23 18.09
CA GLY A 44 -0.07 9.29 17.08
C GLY A 44 -0.29 8.78 15.66
N GLY A 45 -0.02 7.50 15.40
CA GLY A 45 -0.13 6.87 14.09
C GLY A 45 -1.55 6.87 13.55
N VAL A 46 -2.57 6.67 14.41
CA VAL A 46 -3.97 6.70 13.97
C VAL A 46 -4.32 8.07 13.37
N ARG A 47 -3.89 9.14 14.04
CA ARG A 47 -4.08 10.51 13.56
C ARG A 47 -3.26 10.77 12.30
N PHE A 48 -2.02 10.31 12.27
CA PHE A 48 -1.15 10.41 11.11
C PHE A 48 -1.76 9.77 9.86
N LEU A 49 -2.19 8.51 9.92
CA LEU A 49 -2.84 7.82 8.80
C LEU A 49 -4.11 8.54 8.34
N LYS A 50 -4.91 9.05 9.29
CA LYS A 50 -6.10 9.85 8.96
C LYS A 50 -5.72 11.14 8.23
N ASN A 51 -4.70 11.85 8.68
CA ASN A 51 -4.29 13.11 8.04
C ASN A 51 -3.74 12.86 6.62
N MET A 52 -3.04 11.74 6.40
CA MET A 52 -2.52 11.37 5.09
C MET A 52 -3.62 11.11 4.06
N VAL A 53 -4.67 10.38 4.44
CA VAL A 53 -5.79 10.11 3.50
C VAL A 53 -6.65 11.34 3.22
N GLU A 54 -6.55 12.38 4.05
CA GLU A 54 -7.25 13.64 3.83
C GLU A 54 -6.48 14.61 2.94
N GLN A 55 -5.20 14.35 2.62
CA GLN A 55 -4.43 15.15 1.67
C GLN A 55 -5.04 15.07 0.26
N ASP A 56 -5.12 16.20 -0.42
CA ASP A 56 -5.70 16.29 -1.76
C ASP A 56 -4.91 15.46 -2.76
N SER A 57 -3.58 15.52 -2.71
CA SER A 57 -2.69 14.67 -3.52
C SER A 57 -2.96 13.17 -3.34
N PHE A 58 -3.28 12.71 -2.12
CA PHE A 58 -3.68 11.32 -1.91
C PHE A 58 -5.04 11.02 -2.53
N LYS A 59 -6.03 11.89 -2.30
CA LYS A 59 -7.41 11.72 -2.81
C LYS A 59 -7.45 11.70 -4.34
N GLU A 60 -6.71 12.59 -4.99
CA GLU A 60 -6.67 12.73 -6.44
C GLU A 60 -5.97 11.54 -7.10
N VAL A 61 -4.76 11.19 -6.66
CA VAL A 61 -3.97 10.13 -7.30
C VAL A 61 -4.54 8.75 -7.01
N VAL A 62 -4.94 8.49 -5.76
CA VAL A 62 -5.41 7.16 -5.35
C VAL A 62 -6.89 6.97 -5.67
N GLY A 63 -7.71 8.02 -5.55
CA GLY A 63 -9.13 7.98 -5.93
C GLY A 63 -9.97 6.93 -5.20
N ILE A 64 -9.52 6.47 -4.02
CA ILE A 64 -10.20 5.40 -3.27
C ILE A 64 -11.28 5.96 -2.35
N SER A 65 -12.48 5.35 -2.37
CA SER A 65 -13.47 5.60 -1.33
C SER A 65 -12.94 5.09 0.01
N ASN A 66 -12.73 5.99 0.98
CA ASN A 66 -12.18 5.63 2.28
C ASN A 66 -13.17 4.90 3.21
N LYS A 67 -14.14 4.16 2.64
CA LYS A 67 -15.06 3.31 3.38
C LYS A 67 -14.28 2.20 4.08
N ARG A 68 -14.60 1.98 5.36
CA ARG A 68 -13.97 0.94 6.20
C ARG A 68 -12.44 1.06 6.25
N MET A 69 -11.94 2.30 6.22
CA MET A 69 -10.53 2.66 6.38
C MET A 69 -9.58 2.12 5.30
N ALA A 70 -10.09 1.93 4.08
CA ALA A 70 -9.30 1.39 2.98
C ALA A 70 -8.10 2.29 2.60
N GLY A 71 -8.27 3.61 2.67
CA GLY A 71 -7.18 4.55 2.45
C GLY A 71 -6.12 4.48 3.56
N GLN A 72 -6.53 4.38 4.83
CA GLN A 72 -5.56 4.26 5.94
C GLN A 72 -4.77 2.96 5.83
N GLU A 73 -5.37 1.87 5.33
CA GLU A 73 -4.64 0.62 5.05
C GLU A 73 -3.56 0.83 3.98
N LEU A 74 -3.86 1.54 2.88
CA LEU A 74 -2.86 1.84 1.83
C LEU A 74 -1.70 2.68 2.36
N VAL A 75 -2.01 3.75 3.11
CA VAL A 75 -0.96 4.57 3.75
C VAL A 75 -0.12 3.70 4.67
N LEU A 76 -0.74 2.89 5.54
CA LEU A 76 -0.03 2.02 6.47
C LEU A 76 0.84 0.97 5.75
N ARG A 77 0.40 0.45 4.60
CA ARG A 77 1.19 -0.47 3.78
C ARG A 77 2.45 0.20 3.24
N PHE A 78 2.34 1.40 2.68
CA PHE A 78 3.52 2.16 2.26
C PHE A 78 4.47 2.38 3.44
N MET A 79 3.97 2.86 4.58
CA MET A 79 4.80 3.08 5.77
C MET A 79 5.51 1.80 6.22
N ALA A 80 4.80 0.67 6.26
CA ALA A 80 5.37 -0.61 6.66
C ALA A 80 6.59 -0.97 5.81
N PHE A 81 6.50 -0.83 4.48
CA PHE A 81 7.63 -1.10 3.59
C PHE A 81 8.75 -0.05 3.66
N LYS A 82 8.50 1.14 4.20
CA LYS A 82 9.52 2.19 4.39
C LYS A 82 10.22 2.14 5.75
N THR A 83 9.59 1.55 6.76
CA THR A 83 10.07 1.64 8.15
C THR A 83 10.48 0.31 8.77
N LEU A 84 10.00 -0.81 8.22
CA LEU A 84 10.30 -2.14 8.72
C LEU A 84 11.27 -2.87 7.81
N ASP A 85 12.02 -3.79 8.40
CA ASP A 85 12.94 -4.66 7.65
C ASP A 85 12.18 -5.78 6.94
N GLU A 86 12.74 -6.27 5.83
CA GLU A 86 12.13 -7.36 5.06
C GLU A 86 11.96 -8.65 5.89
N ASP A 87 12.88 -8.88 6.82
CA ASP A 87 12.94 -10.04 7.71
C ASP A 87 11.75 -10.12 8.69
N GLU A 88 11.12 -8.98 8.95
CA GLU A 88 9.93 -8.87 9.80
C GLU A 88 8.65 -9.34 9.08
N PHE A 89 8.70 -9.49 7.75
CA PHE A 89 7.55 -9.90 6.96
C PHE A 89 7.23 -11.38 7.16
N LYS A 90 6.22 -11.65 8.00
CA LYS A 90 5.61 -12.99 8.14
C LYS A 90 4.31 -13.12 7.37
N THR A 91 3.42 -12.15 7.56
CA THR A 91 2.15 -12.00 6.84
C THR A 91 1.87 -10.51 6.70
N MET A 92 1.09 -10.12 5.70
CA MET A 92 0.67 -8.71 5.56
C MET A 92 0.02 -8.18 6.84
N ASN A 93 -0.85 -8.96 7.50
CA ASN A 93 -1.52 -8.48 8.70
C ASN A 93 -0.54 -8.18 9.84
N ARG A 94 0.39 -9.10 10.12
CA ARG A 94 1.39 -8.90 11.18
C ARG A 94 2.34 -7.75 10.83
N PHE A 95 2.70 -7.61 9.56
CA PHE A 95 3.55 -6.53 9.08
C PHE A 95 2.91 -5.16 9.31
N LEU A 96 1.61 -5.02 9.02
CA LEU A 96 0.87 -3.79 9.31
C LEU A 96 0.64 -3.54 10.80
N ASP A 97 0.50 -4.60 11.62
CA ASP A 97 0.42 -4.45 13.07
C ASP A 97 1.73 -3.89 13.66
N LEU A 98 2.88 -4.40 13.18
CA LEU A 98 4.22 -3.90 13.56
C LEU A 98 4.41 -2.45 13.08
N ALA A 99 4.04 -2.15 11.84
CA ALA A 99 4.20 -0.80 11.29
C ALA A 99 3.36 0.23 12.05
N MET A 100 2.18 -0.18 12.54
CA MET A 100 1.34 0.69 13.37
C MET A 100 2.03 1.04 14.69
N GLU A 101 2.72 0.08 15.31
CA GLU A 101 3.52 0.29 16.53
C GLU A 101 4.75 1.14 16.24
N GLU A 102 5.44 0.88 15.13
CA GLU A 102 6.62 1.64 14.71
C GLU A 102 6.28 3.10 14.36
N ILE A 103 5.14 3.39 13.74
CA ILE A 103 4.72 4.77 13.51
C ILE A 103 4.45 5.50 14.84
N ASP A 104 3.96 4.79 15.86
CA ASP A 104 3.66 5.38 17.17
C ASP A 104 4.92 5.80 17.93
N THR A 105 6.08 5.18 17.67
CA THR A 105 7.38 5.55 18.28
C THR A 105 8.01 6.77 17.61
N LYS A 106 7.68 7.04 16.35
CA LYS A 106 8.27 8.14 15.55
C LYS A 106 7.88 9.54 16.04
N SER A 107 8.84 10.45 15.97
CA SER A 107 8.64 11.87 16.25
C SER A 107 7.75 12.54 15.18
N PRO A 108 7.20 13.74 15.46
CA PRO A 108 6.49 14.52 14.45
C PRO A 108 7.33 14.79 13.18
N GLU A 109 8.63 15.05 13.33
CA GLU A 109 9.56 15.30 12.23
C GLU A 109 9.79 14.05 11.38
N GLU A 110 10.01 12.89 12.01
CA GLU A 110 10.15 11.61 11.32
C GLU A 110 8.88 11.24 10.55
N ARG A 111 7.69 11.49 11.13
CA ARG A 111 6.41 11.31 10.45
C ARG A 111 6.24 12.30 9.28
N SER A 112 6.72 13.53 9.41
CA SER A 112 6.71 14.51 8.31
C SER A 112 7.56 14.04 7.14
N ILE A 113 8.74 13.47 7.41
CA ILE A 113 9.60 12.90 6.35
C ILE A 113 8.88 11.76 5.62
N LEU A 114 8.21 10.88 6.36
CA LEU A 114 7.44 9.78 5.77
C LEU A 114 6.25 10.27 4.94
N GLN A 115 5.55 11.31 5.43
CA GLN A 115 4.51 11.99 4.67
C GLN A 115 5.05 12.53 3.35
N ASP A 116 6.16 13.27 3.39
CA ASP A 116 6.77 13.86 2.20
C ASP A 116 7.19 12.81 1.18
N LYS A 117 7.71 11.65 1.63
CA LYS A 117 8.02 10.52 0.74
C LYS A 117 6.78 10.01 0.01
N LEU A 118 5.68 9.80 0.74
CA LEU A 118 4.44 9.33 0.10
C LEU A 118 3.91 10.38 -0.89
N ILE A 119 3.88 11.66 -0.53
CA ILE A 119 3.37 12.70 -1.44
C ILE A 119 4.23 12.79 -2.71
N LYS A 120 5.55 12.84 -2.58
CA LYS A 120 6.47 12.91 -3.72
C LYS A 120 6.35 11.70 -4.64
N VAL A 121 6.08 10.51 -4.10
CA VAL A 121 5.94 9.31 -4.94
C VAL A 121 4.60 9.24 -5.65
N LEU A 122 3.52 9.79 -5.06
CA LEU A 122 2.23 9.94 -5.73
C LEU A 122 2.31 10.97 -6.87
N GLU A 123 3.00 12.08 -6.66
CA GLU A 123 3.26 13.07 -7.72
C GLU A 123 4.10 12.46 -8.85
N PHE A 124 5.16 11.73 -8.50
CA PHE A 124 5.99 11.05 -9.49
C PHE A 124 5.21 9.96 -10.24
N SER A 125 4.31 9.22 -9.58
CA SER A 125 3.49 8.23 -10.27
C SER A 125 2.56 8.85 -11.31
N ASN A 126 2.02 10.06 -11.06
CA ASN A 126 1.27 10.81 -12.08
C ASN A 126 2.16 11.22 -13.27
N GLN A 127 3.40 11.65 -13.02
CA GLN A 127 4.32 12.04 -14.10
C GLN A 127 4.67 10.86 -15.01
N VAL A 128 4.80 9.67 -14.44
CA VAL A 128 5.08 8.42 -15.15
C VAL A 128 3.83 7.87 -15.83
N LEU A 129 2.77 7.60 -15.06
CA LEU A 129 1.62 6.81 -15.50
C LEU A 129 0.46 7.65 -16.07
N GLY A 130 0.57 8.98 -16.00
CA GLY A 130 -0.52 9.90 -16.27
C GLY A 130 -1.52 10.00 -15.12
N GLU A 131 -2.41 10.98 -15.21
CA GLU A 131 -3.52 11.14 -14.27
C GLU A 131 -4.50 9.96 -14.37
N GLU A 132 -5.34 9.76 -13.35
CA GLU A 132 -6.39 8.73 -13.31
C GLU A 132 -5.93 7.25 -13.27
N HIS A 133 -4.62 6.97 -13.20
CA HIS A 133 -4.09 5.60 -13.14
C HIS A 133 -4.57 4.80 -11.91
N LYS A 134 -4.77 5.49 -10.77
CA LYS A 134 -5.36 4.98 -9.51
C LYS A 134 -4.75 3.67 -9.01
N PHE A 135 -3.48 3.41 -9.36
CA PHE A 135 -2.79 2.15 -9.08
C PHE A 135 -3.66 0.92 -9.41
N SER A 136 -4.35 0.97 -10.55
CA SER A 136 -5.32 -0.03 -10.97
C SER A 136 -4.83 -0.77 -12.20
N ARG A 137 -5.41 -1.96 -12.46
CA ARG A 137 -5.06 -2.72 -13.67
C ARG A 137 -5.55 -2.07 -14.96
N SER A 138 -6.39 -1.03 -14.90
CA SER A 138 -6.82 -0.30 -16.10
C SER A 138 -5.69 0.53 -16.71
N ILE A 139 -4.52 0.61 -16.07
CA ILE A 139 -3.27 1.09 -16.70
C ILE A 139 -3.00 0.31 -18.00
N ALA A 140 -3.32 -0.99 -18.03
CA ALA A 140 -3.16 -1.84 -19.20
C ALA A 140 -4.07 -1.44 -20.38
N ALA A 141 -5.35 -1.20 -20.10
CA ALA A 141 -6.35 -0.75 -21.06
C ALA A 141 -7.62 -0.30 -20.34
N ASP A 142 -8.38 0.62 -20.94
CA ASP A 142 -9.63 1.18 -20.37
C ASP A 142 -10.69 0.12 -20.04
N ASN A 143 -10.68 -1.02 -20.74
CA ASN A 143 -11.62 -2.13 -20.54
C ASN A 143 -11.07 -3.26 -19.64
N VAL A 144 -9.81 -3.16 -19.18
CA VAL A 144 -9.16 -4.21 -18.37
C VAL A 144 -9.32 -3.89 -16.89
N GLY A 145 -10.30 -4.55 -16.27
CA GLY A 145 -10.61 -4.42 -14.85
C GLY A 145 -11.48 -3.21 -14.52
N LYS A 146 -11.95 -3.14 -13.27
CA LYS A 146 -12.64 -1.94 -12.76
C LYS A 146 -11.57 -0.90 -12.44
N LYS A 147 -11.84 0.40 -12.67
CA LYS A 147 -11.06 1.54 -12.15
C LYS A 147 -11.11 1.56 -10.61
N ARG A 148 -10.46 0.58 -9.99
CA ARG A 148 -10.40 0.33 -8.56
C ARG A 148 -8.94 0.07 -8.22
N VAL A 149 -8.48 0.73 -7.16
CA VAL A 149 -7.14 0.55 -6.63
C VAL A 149 -6.87 -0.92 -6.36
N ASN A 150 -5.76 -1.42 -6.89
CA ASN A 150 -5.20 -2.71 -6.51
C ASN A 150 -4.15 -2.48 -5.42
N LEU A 151 -4.38 -3.00 -4.21
CA LEU A 151 -3.49 -2.81 -3.06
C LEU A 151 -2.07 -3.30 -3.34
N SER A 152 -1.91 -4.43 -4.05
CA SER A 152 -0.59 -4.98 -4.37
C SER A 152 0.14 -4.17 -5.43
N LEU A 153 -0.60 -3.57 -6.36
CA LEU A 153 -0.02 -2.67 -7.36
C LEU A 153 0.35 -1.32 -6.73
N PHE A 154 -0.48 -0.81 -5.80
CA PHE A 154 -0.14 0.35 -4.99
C PHE A 154 1.15 0.11 -4.20
N ASP A 155 1.26 -1.03 -3.48
CA ASP A 155 2.46 -1.38 -2.71
C ASP A 155 3.71 -1.27 -3.57
N VAL A 156 3.72 -1.99 -4.70
CA VAL A 156 4.94 -2.17 -5.47
C VAL A 156 5.31 -0.91 -6.27
N LEU A 157 4.33 -0.19 -6.83
CA LEU A 157 4.61 1.05 -7.55
C LEU A 157 5.09 2.13 -6.59
N THR A 158 4.39 2.36 -5.47
CA THR A 158 4.78 3.44 -4.55
C THR A 158 6.13 3.17 -3.88
N VAL A 159 6.42 1.94 -3.47
CA VAL A 159 7.69 1.64 -2.82
C VAL A 159 8.83 1.67 -3.82
N CYS A 160 8.69 1.02 -4.98
CA CYS A 160 9.79 0.97 -5.95
C CYS A 160 10.02 2.31 -6.65
N PHE A 161 9.00 3.15 -6.86
CA PHE A 161 9.20 4.50 -7.41
C PHE A 161 9.92 5.44 -6.42
N ASP A 162 9.76 5.24 -5.12
CA ASP A 162 10.53 5.98 -4.11
C ASP A 162 12.00 5.51 -4.05
N GLU A 163 12.31 4.30 -4.53
CA GLU A 163 13.66 3.74 -4.62
C GLU A 163 14.44 4.19 -5.87
N ILE A 164 13.80 4.82 -6.86
CA ILE A 164 14.45 5.28 -8.09
C ILE A 164 15.43 6.40 -7.76
N SER A 165 16.71 6.19 -8.09
CA SER A 165 17.79 7.14 -7.88
C SER A 165 17.77 8.30 -8.89
N ASP A 166 17.67 7.99 -10.18
CA ASP A 166 17.62 8.99 -11.25
C ASP A 166 16.20 9.11 -11.82
N LYS A 167 15.40 9.95 -11.18
CA LYS A 167 14.02 10.23 -11.60
C LYS A 167 13.94 10.94 -12.96
N ASN A 168 14.95 11.71 -13.34
CA ASN A 168 14.93 12.43 -14.62
C ASN A 168 15.14 11.46 -15.78
N LEU A 169 16.18 10.62 -15.68
CA LEU A 169 16.42 9.56 -16.66
C LEU A 169 15.22 8.61 -16.78
N PHE A 170 14.61 8.25 -15.64
CA PHE A 170 13.42 7.43 -15.65
C PHE A 170 12.25 8.09 -16.40
N LEU A 171 12.06 9.41 -16.25
CA LEU A 171 11.02 10.14 -16.96
C LEU A 171 11.29 10.25 -18.46
N GLU A 172 12.55 10.34 -18.88
CA GLU A 172 12.95 10.28 -20.29
C GLU A 172 12.60 8.91 -20.92
N ASN A 173 12.71 7.84 -20.13
CA ASN A 173 12.44 6.47 -20.57
C ASN A 173 11.05 5.94 -20.16
N LYS A 174 10.15 6.80 -19.67
CA LYS A 174 8.89 6.35 -19.06
C LYS A 174 7.98 5.57 -20.01
N ASP A 175 8.01 5.88 -21.30
CA ASP A 175 7.16 5.20 -22.29
C ASP A 175 7.53 3.72 -22.41
N PHE A 176 8.83 3.39 -22.33
CA PHE A 176 9.30 2.00 -22.23
C PHE A 176 8.75 1.31 -20.98
N PHE A 177 8.84 1.96 -19.82
CA PHE A 177 8.29 1.42 -18.57
C PHE A 177 6.78 1.15 -18.66
N ILE A 178 6.03 2.10 -19.23
CA ILE A 178 4.59 2.00 -19.37
C ILE A 178 4.23 0.80 -20.25
N GLU A 179 4.84 0.66 -21.43
CA GLU A 179 4.50 -0.43 -22.35
C GLU A 179 4.83 -1.82 -21.76
N GLU A 180 5.98 -1.98 -21.13
CA GLU A 180 6.34 -3.22 -20.45
C GLU A 180 5.43 -3.51 -19.24
N LEU A 181 5.07 -2.49 -18.45
CA LEU A 181 4.12 -2.63 -17.36
C LEU A 181 2.74 -3.09 -17.87
N LYS A 182 2.26 -2.52 -18.98
CA LYS A 182 0.99 -2.95 -19.60
C LYS A 182 1.06 -4.42 -20.01
N ALA A 183 2.16 -4.85 -20.64
CA ALA A 183 2.36 -6.25 -21.01
C ALA A 183 2.30 -7.18 -19.79
N MET A 184 3.01 -6.83 -18.71
CA MET A 184 2.99 -7.58 -17.44
C MET A 184 1.59 -7.63 -16.80
N LEU A 185 0.78 -6.59 -16.96
CA LEU A 185 -0.58 -6.52 -16.43
C LEU A 185 -1.62 -7.28 -17.27
N LEU A 186 -1.29 -7.65 -18.51
CA LEU A 186 -2.14 -8.41 -19.42
C LEU A 186 -1.80 -9.90 -19.47
N ASP A 187 -0.58 -10.29 -19.12
CA ASP A 187 -0.18 -11.69 -19.06
C ASP A 187 -0.69 -12.37 -17.79
N GLU A 188 -1.92 -12.92 -17.87
CA GLU A 188 -2.57 -13.60 -16.74
C GLU A 188 -1.84 -14.86 -16.24
N SER A 189 -0.93 -15.39 -17.05
CA SER A 189 -0.13 -16.58 -16.71
C SER A 189 1.17 -16.24 -15.98
N SER A 190 1.60 -14.98 -16.04
CA SER A 190 2.83 -14.51 -15.42
C SER A 190 2.78 -14.56 -13.89
N ASP A 191 3.94 -14.82 -13.30
CA ASP A 191 4.15 -14.74 -11.85
C ASP A 191 3.81 -13.35 -11.30
N PHE A 192 4.12 -12.28 -12.04
CA PHE A 192 3.76 -10.92 -11.66
C PHE A 192 2.24 -10.76 -11.55
N PHE A 193 1.48 -11.11 -12.59
CA PHE A 193 0.03 -10.98 -12.57
C PHE A 193 -0.61 -11.79 -11.45
N ILE A 194 -0.16 -13.03 -11.25
CA ILE A 194 -0.65 -13.90 -10.16
C ILE A 194 -0.37 -13.23 -8.82
N SER A 195 0.84 -12.69 -8.62
CA SER A 195 1.27 -12.08 -7.36
C SER A 195 0.49 -10.81 -6.97
N ILE A 196 -0.17 -10.15 -7.93
CA ILE A 196 -1.04 -8.98 -7.68
C ILE A 196 -2.55 -9.29 -7.73
N THR A 197 -2.95 -10.53 -8.04
CA THR A 197 -4.37 -10.92 -8.15
C THR A 197 -4.80 -12.06 -7.23
N LYS A 198 -3.92 -13.03 -6.94
CA LYS A 198 -4.24 -14.26 -6.19
C LYS A 198 -3.34 -14.41 -4.97
N GLY A 199 -3.95 -14.61 -3.79
CA GLY A 199 -3.19 -14.90 -2.56
C GLY A 199 -2.16 -13.82 -2.19
N THR A 200 -2.44 -12.55 -2.52
CA THR A 200 -1.41 -11.49 -2.61
C THR A 200 -0.77 -11.07 -1.27
N SER A 201 -1.29 -11.58 -0.16
CA SER A 201 -0.80 -11.31 1.20
C SER A 201 0.32 -12.24 1.65
N GLY A 202 0.62 -13.30 0.90
CA GLY A 202 1.69 -14.26 1.19
C GLY A 202 3.08 -13.74 0.79
N LYS A 203 4.13 -14.30 1.42
CA LYS A 203 5.53 -13.91 1.18
C LYS A 203 5.93 -14.06 -0.28
N TRP A 204 5.64 -15.21 -0.90
CA TRP A 204 5.93 -15.44 -2.33
C TRP A 204 5.34 -14.33 -3.21
N ALA A 205 4.05 -14.01 -3.03
CA ALA A 205 3.40 -12.97 -3.84
C ALA A 205 3.97 -11.57 -3.59
N LYS A 206 4.49 -11.29 -2.39
CA LYS A 206 5.21 -10.04 -2.08
C LYS A 206 6.58 -10.03 -2.73
N ASP A 207 7.39 -11.06 -2.52
CA ASP A 207 8.75 -11.13 -3.08
C ASP A 207 8.73 -11.07 -4.61
N THR A 208 7.84 -11.84 -5.24
CA THR A 208 7.67 -11.88 -6.69
C THR A 208 7.36 -10.50 -7.26
N ARG A 209 6.29 -9.83 -6.80
CA ARG A 209 5.92 -8.52 -7.39
C ARG A 209 7.03 -7.48 -7.26
N PHE A 210 7.70 -7.44 -6.10
CA PHE A 210 8.80 -6.51 -5.86
C PHE A 210 10.02 -6.82 -6.73
N ARG A 211 10.38 -8.10 -6.88
CA ARG A 211 11.48 -8.51 -7.77
C ARG A 211 11.21 -8.12 -9.22
N GLU A 212 10.03 -8.48 -9.74
CA GLU A 212 9.66 -8.18 -11.13
C GLU A 212 9.59 -6.67 -11.39
N MET A 213 9.01 -5.88 -10.47
CA MET A 213 8.93 -4.43 -10.61
C MET A 213 10.31 -3.76 -10.56
N ARG A 214 11.19 -4.17 -9.63
CA ARG A 214 12.56 -3.64 -9.56
C ARG A 214 13.35 -3.99 -10.82
N SER A 215 13.18 -5.21 -11.35
CA SER A 215 13.77 -5.63 -12.63
C SER A 215 13.32 -4.74 -13.79
N LEU A 216 12.00 -4.45 -13.88
CA LEU A 216 11.47 -3.54 -14.89
C LEU A 216 12.02 -2.12 -14.74
N ILE A 217 12.09 -1.60 -13.51
CA ILE A 217 12.66 -0.27 -13.25
C ILE A 217 14.13 -0.21 -13.66
N GLN A 218 14.91 -1.24 -13.33
CA GLN A 218 16.32 -1.31 -13.73
C GLN A 218 16.47 -1.29 -15.25
N LYS A 219 15.70 -2.12 -15.97
CA LYS A 219 15.68 -2.11 -17.44
C LYS A 219 15.31 -0.74 -18.01
N THR A 220 14.40 -0.02 -17.35
CA THR A 220 13.99 1.33 -17.76
C THR A 220 15.14 2.33 -17.61
N LEU A 221 15.91 2.25 -16.53
CA LEU A 221 17.09 3.11 -16.33
C LEU A 221 18.26 2.76 -17.27
N GLU A 222 18.35 1.50 -17.70
CA GLU A 222 19.36 1.03 -18.66
C GLU A 222 18.93 1.22 -20.12
N TYR A 223 17.67 1.58 -20.35
CA TYR A 223 17.13 1.73 -21.70
C TYR A 223 17.83 2.88 -22.42
N GLN A 224 18.55 2.54 -23.48
CA GLN A 224 19.14 3.50 -24.39
C GLN A 224 18.16 3.69 -25.54
N ASN A 225 17.57 4.89 -25.65
CA ASN A 225 16.83 5.27 -26.85
C ASN A 225 17.78 5.09 -28.04
N ALA A 226 17.50 4.12 -28.91
CA ALA A 226 18.15 4.01 -30.20
C ALA A 226 17.70 5.23 -31.03
N ASN A 227 18.45 6.33 -30.89
CA ASN A 227 18.40 7.45 -31.83
C ASN A 227 19.03 7.03 -33.16
#